data_AF-A0ABC8J0H8-F1
#
_entry.id   AF-A0ABC8J0H8-F1
#
_cell.length_a   1.000
_cell.length_b   1.000
_cell.length_c   1.000
_cell.angle_alpha   90.00
_cell.angle_beta   90.00
_cell.angle_gamma   90.00
#
_symmetry.space_group_name_H-M   'P 1'
#
loop_
_entity.id
_entity.type
_entity.pdbx_description
1 polymer ?
#
loop_
_entity_poly.entity_id
_entity_poly.type
_entity_poly.pdbx_seq_one_letter_code
_entity_poly.pdbx_strand_id
1 'polypeptide(L)'
;MSDKHASHIATQGMRVVSSHEEKTAMRDQLLQHAVPLARDQYGCIALNAILNDEAFAYCRDDLRDVVAFNALSLSSDPYGNFVVQHVLQQNIPRRRYEIGVRLRGQYVELSSTRYGSRVVESLLEKGETGPLVVAELLECGSDTLMRLATSEYGNFVVVAALRVTPEDLFKGFVNKLKPFLHLLRRSFHGTTVAEIVESVR
;
A
#
# COMPACT_ATOMS: atom_id res chain seq x y z
N MET A 1 -0.41 1.50 27.99
CA MET A 1 0.97 1.12 28.39
C MET A 1 1.96 1.03 27.21
N SER A 2 1.56 1.29 25.95
CA SER A 2 2.44 1.17 24.77
C SER A 2 3.28 2.42 24.45
N ASP A 3 2.82 3.61 24.84
CA ASP A 3 3.36 4.88 24.37
C ASP A 3 4.83 5.14 24.80
N LYS A 4 5.16 4.80 26.05
CA LYS A 4 6.53 5.01 26.57
C LYS A 4 7.58 4.08 25.96
N HIS A 5 7.22 2.85 25.57
CA HIS A 5 8.18 1.90 25.01
C HIS A 5 8.46 2.17 23.54
N ALA A 6 7.42 2.45 22.73
CA ALA A 6 7.58 2.80 21.33
C ALA A 6 8.39 4.10 21.15
N SER A 7 8.07 5.14 21.94
CA SER A 7 8.81 6.39 21.96
C SER A 7 10.25 6.24 22.46
N HIS A 8 10.49 5.37 23.46
CA HIS A 8 11.84 5.11 23.96
C HIS A 8 12.70 4.36 22.95
N ILE A 9 12.17 3.33 22.27
CA ILE A 9 12.89 2.60 21.22
C ILE A 9 13.17 3.52 20.03
N ALA A 10 12.21 4.35 19.63
CA ALA A 10 12.39 5.37 18.60
C ALA A 10 13.53 6.34 18.94
N THR A 11 13.54 6.83 20.19
CA THR A 11 14.54 7.79 20.68
C THR A 11 15.91 7.14 20.91
N GLN A 12 15.95 5.88 21.34
CA GLN A 12 17.18 5.11 21.48
C GLN A 12 17.79 4.75 20.12
N GLY A 13 16.96 4.40 19.14
CA GLY A 13 17.41 4.21 17.77
C GLY A 13 18.19 5.42 17.29
N MET A 14 17.66 6.63 17.52
CA MET A 14 18.27 7.88 17.04
C MET A 14 19.58 8.28 17.76
N ARG A 15 20.05 7.50 18.74
CA ARG A 15 21.37 7.75 19.35
C ARG A 15 22.47 7.28 18.40
N VAL A 16 23.49 8.10 18.21
CA VAL A 16 24.67 7.72 17.43
C VAL A 16 25.36 6.56 18.13
N VAL A 17 25.23 5.37 17.54
CA VAL A 17 25.87 4.16 18.01
C VAL A 17 27.23 4.02 17.33
N SER A 18 28.30 3.96 18.12
CA SER A 18 29.68 3.99 17.60
C SER A 18 30.28 2.61 17.39
N SER A 19 29.94 1.62 18.22
CA SER A 19 30.51 0.27 18.11
C SER A 19 29.67 -0.69 17.25
N HIS A 20 30.30 -1.74 16.72
CA HIS A 20 29.62 -2.76 15.94
C HIS A 20 28.65 -3.61 16.79
N GLU A 21 29.00 -3.90 18.04
CA GLU A 21 28.17 -4.68 18.97
C GLU A 21 26.89 -3.93 19.32
N GLU A 22 26.99 -2.65 19.65
CA GLU A 22 25.81 -1.84 19.94
C GLU A 22 24.90 -1.68 18.71
N LYS A 23 25.46 -1.54 17.50
CA LYS A 23 24.66 -1.51 16.26
C LYS A 23 23.92 -2.83 16.05
N THR A 24 24.57 -3.95 16.33
CA THR A 24 23.93 -5.28 16.21
C THR A 24 22.80 -5.42 17.21
N ALA A 25 23.02 -5.06 18.48
CA ALA A 25 21.97 -5.09 19.50
C ALA A 25 20.79 -4.17 19.16
N MET A 26 21.07 -2.95 18.67
CA MET A 26 20.05 -2.00 18.23
C MET A 26 19.25 -2.54 17.05
N ARG A 27 19.92 -3.12 16.05
CA ARG A 27 19.24 -3.77 14.91
C ARG A 27 18.26 -4.81 15.42
N ASP A 28 18.71 -5.73 16.26
CA ASP A 28 17.91 -6.87 16.69
C ASP A 28 16.67 -6.38 17.47
N GLN A 29 16.82 -5.35 18.31
CA GLN A 29 15.68 -4.69 18.97
C GLN A 29 14.72 -4.03 17.98
N LEU A 30 15.23 -3.29 17.00
CA LEU A 30 14.39 -2.63 16.00
C LEU A 30 13.63 -3.65 15.15
N LEU A 31 14.26 -4.73 14.73
CA LEU A 31 13.61 -5.81 13.97
C LEU A 31 12.54 -6.51 14.79
N GLN A 32 12.82 -6.81 16.06
CA GLN A 32 11.85 -7.42 16.97
C GLN A 32 10.60 -6.54 17.18
N HIS A 33 10.77 -5.21 17.17
CA HIS A 33 9.69 -4.26 17.46
C HIS A 33 9.13 -3.54 16.23
N ALA A 34 9.62 -3.81 15.02
CA ALA A 34 9.24 -3.06 13.81
C ALA A 34 7.73 -3.09 13.54
N VAL A 35 7.08 -4.26 13.66
CA VAL A 35 5.62 -4.37 13.41
C VAL A 35 4.80 -3.66 14.49
N PRO A 36 5.05 -3.87 15.81
CA PRO A 36 4.41 -3.06 16.85
C PRO A 36 4.60 -1.55 16.67
N LEU A 37 5.80 -1.10 16.30
CA LEU A 37 6.09 0.30 16.03
C LEU A 37 5.27 0.80 14.83
N ALA A 38 5.22 0.05 13.73
CA ALA A 38 4.47 0.43 12.54
C ALA A 38 2.97 0.64 12.80
N ARG A 39 2.39 -0.10 13.76
CA ARG A 39 0.98 0.00 14.15
C ARG A 39 0.70 0.99 15.28
N ASP A 40 1.72 1.70 15.76
CA ASP A 40 1.57 2.72 16.79
C ASP A 40 1.53 4.11 16.17
N GLN A 41 0.70 4.99 16.73
CA GLN A 41 0.48 6.35 16.22
C GLN A 41 1.77 7.18 16.11
N TYR A 42 2.69 7.00 17.06
CA TYR A 42 3.98 7.70 17.06
C TYR A 42 5.10 6.77 16.56
N GLY A 43 4.97 5.46 16.80
CA GLY A 43 5.90 4.46 16.31
C GLY A 43 6.02 4.42 14.78
N CYS A 44 4.93 4.65 14.04
CA CYS A 44 4.98 4.65 12.57
C CYS A 44 5.78 5.84 12.03
N ILE A 45 5.66 7.01 12.69
CA ILE A 45 6.44 8.22 12.37
C ILE A 45 7.91 7.96 12.66
N ALA A 46 8.22 7.39 13.82
CA ALA A 46 9.58 7.04 14.20
C ALA A 46 10.21 6.01 13.26
N LEU A 47 9.47 4.96 12.90
CA LEU A 47 9.97 3.93 11.98
C LEU A 47 10.25 4.50 10.59
N ASN A 48 9.37 5.38 10.08
CA ASN A 48 9.63 6.07 8.83
C ASN A 48 10.85 7.01 8.91
N ALA A 49 11.07 7.67 10.04
CA ALA A 49 12.27 8.47 10.26
C ALA A 49 13.54 7.60 10.25
N ILE A 50 13.52 6.46 10.96
CA ILE A 50 14.60 5.47 10.97
C ILE A 50 14.90 4.96 9.56
N LEU A 51 13.86 4.67 8.77
CA LEU A 51 14.00 4.20 7.38
C LEU A 51 14.63 5.24 6.43
N ASN A 52 14.69 6.51 6.82
CA ASN A 52 15.30 7.59 6.03
C ASN A 52 16.64 8.08 6.58
N ASP A 53 17.00 7.67 7.79
CA ASP A 53 18.18 8.18 8.48
C ASP A 53 19.42 7.31 8.16
N GLU A 54 20.50 7.98 7.73
CA GLU A 54 21.77 7.36 7.36
C GLU A 54 22.46 6.66 8.53
N ALA A 55 22.17 7.08 9.77
CA ALA A 55 22.65 6.39 10.96
C ALA A 55 22.22 4.91 10.98
N PHE A 56 21.12 4.55 10.33
CA PHE A 56 20.53 3.21 10.32
C PHE A 56 20.72 2.46 8.99
N ALA A 57 21.64 2.91 8.13
CA ALA A 57 21.95 2.22 6.88
C ALA A 57 22.23 0.72 7.09
N TYR A 58 22.81 0.35 8.24
CA TYR A 58 23.18 -1.03 8.59
C TYR A 58 22.00 -1.99 8.83
N CYS A 59 20.78 -1.49 9.07
CA CYS A 59 19.59 -2.32 9.32
C CYS A 59 18.38 -1.93 8.47
N ARG A 60 18.52 -0.92 7.60
CA ARG A 60 17.42 -0.34 6.82
C ARG A 60 16.75 -1.37 5.92
N ASP A 61 17.55 -2.21 5.26
CA ASP A 61 17.01 -3.24 4.35
C ASP A 61 16.34 -4.38 5.09
N ASP A 62 16.85 -4.77 6.26
CA ASP A 62 16.20 -5.76 7.15
C ASP A 62 14.86 -5.23 7.67
N LEU A 63 14.77 -3.94 8.02
CA LEU A 63 13.51 -3.32 8.43
C LEU A 63 12.48 -3.28 7.28
N ARG A 64 12.94 -2.97 6.06
CA ARG A 64 12.10 -3.05 4.86
C ARG A 64 11.62 -4.47 4.60
N ASP A 65 12.46 -5.48 4.82
CA ASP A 65 12.09 -6.90 4.75
C ASP A 65 10.95 -7.22 5.72
N VAL A 66 11.07 -6.78 6.98
CA VAL A 66 10.02 -6.99 7.99
C VAL A 66 8.71 -6.32 7.58
N VAL A 67 8.76 -5.09 7.06
CA VAL A 67 7.55 -4.39 6.57
C VAL A 67 6.94 -5.13 5.37
N ALA A 68 7.75 -5.54 4.39
CA ALA A 68 7.28 -6.25 3.21
C ALA A 68 6.66 -7.61 3.56
N PHE A 69 7.29 -8.36 4.48
CA PHE A 69 6.78 -9.64 4.97
C PHE A 69 5.41 -9.49 5.65
N ASN A 70 5.20 -8.39 6.38
CA ASN A 70 3.97 -8.12 7.13
C ASN A 70 2.97 -7.23 6.38
N ALA A 71 3.19 -6.97 5.08
CA ALA A 71 2.49 -5.96 4.30
C ALA A 71 0.96 -6.06 4.43
N LEU A 72 0.35 -7.24 4.25
CA LEU A 72 -1.10 -7.41 4.33
C LEU A 72 -1.69 -6.86 5.63
N SER A 73 -1.09 -7.26 6.74
CA SER A 73 -1.56 -6.87 8.07
C SER A 73 -1.31 -5.39 8.39
N LEU A 74 -0.32 -4.77 7.76
CA LEU A 74 0.01 -3.36 7.93
C LEU A 74 -0.83 -2.47 6.99
N SER A 75 -1.16 -2.94 5.79
CA SER A 75 -1.97 -2.19 4.82
C SER A 75 -3.39 -1.92 5.29
N SER A 76 -3.95 -2.81 6.11
CA SER A 76 -5.28 -2.62 6.72
C SER A 76 -5.24 -1.85 8.05
N ASP A 77 -4.05 -1.55 8.58
CA ASP A 77 -3.88 -0.87 9.86
C ASP A 77 -3.95 0.66 9.71
N PRO A 78 -4.59 1.41 10.63
CA PRO A 78 -4.70 2.88 10.57
C PRO A 78 -3.37 3.62 10.51
N TYR A 79 -2.29 3.04 11.05
CA TYR A 79 -0.95 3.63 11.08
C TYR A 79 0.03 2.85 10.19
N GLY A 80 -0.06 1.52 10.18
CA GLY A 80 0.81 0.64 9.41
C GLY A 80 0.78 0.92 7.91
N ASN A 81 -0.37 1.36 7.38
CA ASN A 81 -0.51 1.67 5.96
C ASN A 81 0.45 2.78 5.51
N PHE A 82 0.79 3.73 6.39
CA PHE A 82 1.75 4.79 6.10
C PHE A 82 3.17 4.25 5.96
N VAL A 83 3.54 3.24 6.75
CA VAL A 83 4.86 2.60 6.67
C VAL A 83 4.99 1.78 5.38
N VAL A 84 3.93 1.04 5.00
CA VAL A 84 3.92 0.31 3.73
C VAL A 84 4.02 1.27 2.54
N GLN A 85 3.24 2.35 2.54
CA GLN A 85 3.33 3.40 1.51
C GLN A 85 4.72 4.03 1.46
N HIS A 86 5.34 4.29 2.62
CA HIS A 86 6.70 4.84 2.70
C HIS A 86 7.73 3.92 2.00
N VAL A 87 7.68 2.62 2.27
CA VAL A 87 8.56 1.64 1.59
C VAL A 87 8.26 1.58 0.09
N LEU A 88 6.99 1.65 -0.33
CA LEU A 88 6.62 1.68 -1.74
C LEU A 88 7.13 2.94 -2.47
N GLN A 89 7.13 4.10 -1.80
CA GLN A 89 7.56 5.38 -2.38
C GLN A 89 9.06 5.46 -2.65
N GLN A 90 9.87 4.65 -1.96
CA GLN A 90 11.32 4.53 -2.19
C GLN A 90 11.66 3.89 -3.54
N ASN A 91 10.67 3.32 -4.25
CA ASN A 91 10.81 2.78 -5.62
C ASN A 91 11.87 1.71 -5.81
N ILE A 92 12.13 0.91 -4.77
CA ILE A 92 13.01 -0.25 -4.85
C ILE A 92 12.23 -1.39 -5.54
N PRO A 93 12.56 -1.78 -6.79
CA PRO A 93 11.70 -2.68 -7.58
C PRO A 93 11.43 -4.02 -6.89
N ARG A 94 12.49 -4.64 -6.35
CA ARG A 94 12.38 -5.90 -5.59
C ARG A 94 11.40 -5.82 -4.42
N ARG A 95 11.47 -4.75 -3.61
CA ARG A 95 10.61 -4.57 -2.43
C ARG A 95 9.16 -4.29 -2.82
N ARG A 96 8.96 -3.47 -3.85
CA ARG A 96 7.62 -3.22 -4.41
C ARG A 96 6.98 -4.51 -4.89
N TYR A 97 7.73 -5.31 -5.64
CA TYR A 97 7.25 -6.61 -6.13
C TYR A 97 6.94 -7.58 -4.98
N GLU A 98 7.82 -7.69 -3.97
CA GLU A 98 7.59 -8.51 -2.78
C GLU A 98 6.30 -8.09 -2.04
N ILE A 99 6.07 -6.78 -1.82
CA ILE A 99 4.83 -6.27 -1.25
C ILE A 99 3.64 -6.62 -2.15
N GLY A 100 3.76 -6.40 -3.46
CA GLY A 100 2.73 -6.78 -4.43
C GLY A 100 2.32 -8.25 -4.28
N VAL A 101 3.28 -9.17 -4.34
CA VAL A 101 3.04 -10.61 -4.19
C VAL A 101 2.39 -10.95 -2.85
N ARG A 102 2.79 -10.30 -1.75
CA ARG A 102 2.20 -10.52 -0.41
C ARG A 102 0.75 -10.07 -0.30
N LEU A 103 0.31 -9.14 -1.15
CA LEU A 103 -1.05 -8.61 -1.18
C LEU A 103 -1.92 -9.28 -2.26
N ARG A 104 -1.38 -10.22 -3.04
CA ARG A 104 -2.13 -10.94 -4.07
C ARG A 104 -3.29 -11.71 -3.47
N GLY A 105 -4.46 -11.63 -4.11
CA GLY A 105 -5.72 -12.19 -3.64
C GLY A 105 -6.47 -11.29 -2.67
N GLN A 106 -5.96 -10.10 -2.36
CA GLN A 106 -6.51 -9.17 -1.37
C GLN A 106 -6.70 -7.75 -1.92
N TYR A 107 -6.35 -7.47 -3.17
CA TYR A 107 -6.44 -6.13 -3.74
C TYR A 107 -7.89 -5.64 -3.77
N VAL A 108 -8.86 -6.48 -4.15
CA VAL A 108 -10.27 -6.08 -4.19
C VAL A 108 -10.76 -5.66 -2.80
N GLU A 109 -10.46 -6.46 -1.78
CA GLU A 109 -10.86 -6.18 -0.40
C GLU A 109 -10.18 -4.91 0.12
N LEU A 110 -8.85 -4.82 0.00
CA LEU A 110 -8.07 -3.66 0.44
C LEU A 110 -8.55 -2.36 -0.23
N SER A 111 -8.87 -2.42 -1.53
CA SER A 111 -9.37 -1.27 -2.30
C SER A 111 -10.67 -0.69 -1.74
N SER A 112 -11.48 -1.52 -1.07
CA SER A 112 -12.74 -1.07 -0.46
C SER A 112 -12.57 -0.40 0.90
N THR A 113 -11.36 -0.38 1.45
CA THR A 113 -11.06 0.15 2.79
C THR A 113 -10.32 1.48 2.74
N ARG A 114 -10.51 2.31 3.78
CA ARG A 114 -9.89 3.63 3.91
C ARG A 114 -8.35 3.61 3.83
N TYR A 115 -7.73 2.57 4.41
CA TYR A 115 -6.28 2.48 4.56
C TYR A 115 -5.66 1.65 3.43
N GLY A 116 -6.28 0.52 3.10
CA GLY A 116 -5.80 -0.39 2.07
C GLY A 116 -5.84 0.23 0.67
N SER A 117 -6.84 1.06 0.35
CA SER A 117 -6.98 1.63 -0.99
C SER A 117 -5.75 2.43 -1.40
N ARG A 118 -5.16 3.20 -0.47
CA ARG A 118 -3.95 4.00 -0.70
C ARG A 118 -2.73 3.16 -1.02
N VAL A 119 -2.61 1.99 -0.39
CA VAL A 119 -1.54 1.03 -0.68
C VAL A 119 -1.73 0.43 -2.07
N VAL A 120 -2.97 0.07 -2.44
CA VAL A 120 -3.27 -0.48 -3.77
C VAL A 120 -3.06 0.56 -4.87
N GLU A 121 -3.47 1.81 -4.66
CA GLU A 121 -3.14 2.94 -5.55
C GLU A 121 -1.62 3.07 -5.73
N SER A 122 -0.85 3.03 -4.63
CA SER A 122 0.62 3.13 -4.68
C SER A 122 1.27 1.98 -5.46
N LEU A 123 0.65 0.79 -5.49
CA LEU A 123 1.10 -0.34 -6.32
C LEU A 123 0.78 -0.14 -7.80
N LEU A 124 -0.33 0.54 -8.13
CA LEU A 124 -0.71 0.86 -9.50
C LEU A 124 0.16 1.95 -10.13
N GLU A 125 0.64 2.92 -9.34
CA GLU A 125 1.36 4.09 -9.85
C GLU A 125 2.70 3.79 -10.56
N LYS A 126 3.41 2.72 -10.21
CA LYS A 126 4.80 2.50 -10.68
C LYS A 126 5.18 1.05 -10.96
N GLY A 127 5.88 0.89 -12.07
CA GLY A 127 6.75 -0.25 -12.38
C GLY A 127 6.00 -1.52 -12.77
N GLU A 128 6.17 -2.56 -11.96
CA GLU A 128 5.86 -3.96 -12.32
C GLU A 128 4.69 -4.55 -11.53
N THR A 129 4.19 -3.83 -10.52
CA THR A 129 3.13 -4.31 -9.62
C THR A 129 1.73 -4.02 -10.14
N GLY A 130 1.56 -3.00 -11.01
CA GLY A 130 0.27 -2.65 -11.61
C GLY A 130 -0.44 -3.83 -12.28
N PRO A 131 0.25 -4.65 -13.10
CA PRO A 131 -0.35 -5.85 -13.70
C PRO A 131 -0.93 -6.85 -12.69
N LEU A 132 -0.36 -6.98 -11.48
CA LEU A 132 -0.90 -7.86 -10.44
C LEU A 132 -2.27 -7.39 -9.96
N VAL A 133 -2.38 -6.09 -9.71
CA VAL A 133 -3.64 -5.45 -9.27
C VAL A 133 -4.68 -5.50 -10.39
N VAL A 134 -4.29 -5.13 -11.60
CA VAL A 134 -5.18 -5.11 -12.78
C VAL A 134 -5.75 -6.51 -13.05
N ALA A 135 -4.91 -7.55 -13.00
CA ALA A 135 -5.35 -8.93 -13.19
C ALA A 135 -6.46 -9.32 -12.20
N GLU A 136 -6.25 -9.07 -10.89
CA GLU A 136 -7.23 -9.42 -9.87
C GLU A 136 -8.55 -8.62 -10.00
N LEU A 137 -8.46 -7.31 -10.31
CA LEU A 137 -9.64 -6.49 -10.53
C LEU A 137 -10.44 -6.95 -11.78
N LEU A 138 -9.77 -7.43 -12.83
CA LEU A 138 -10.42 -8.01 -14.00
C LEU A 138 -10.99 -9.41 -13.75
N GLU A 139 -10.38 -10.19 -12.87
CA GLU A 139 -10.88 -11.50 -12.45
C GLU A 139 -12.15 -11.37 -11.57
N CYS A 140 -12.29 -10.28 -10.81
CA CYS A 140 -13.46 -10.09 -9.95
C CYS A 140 -14.77 -9.89 -10.75
N GLY A 141 -15.91 -10.29 -10.16
CA GLY A 141 -17.23 -10.18 -10.81
C GLY A 141 -17.63 -8.73 -11.14
N SER A 142 -18.40 -8.52 -12.21
CA SER A 142 -18.79 -7.18 -12.67
C SER A 142 -19.53 -6.36 -11.60
N ASP A 143 -20.39 -7.00 -10.80
CA ASP A 143 -21.06 -6.34 -9.67
C ASP A 143 -20.09 -5.90 -8.58
N THR A 144 -19.03 -6.68 -8.34
CA THR A 144 -17.99 -6.34 -7.36
C THR A 144 -17.16 -5.16 -7.84
N LEU A 145 -16.74 -5.18 -9.11
CA LEU A 145 -16.03 -4.07 -9.72
C LEU A 145 -16.88 -2.78 -9.74
N MET A 146 -18.18 -2.90 -10.04
CA MET A 146 -19.13 -1.77 -9.99
C MET A 146 -19.26 -1.21 -8.57
N ARG A 147 -19.46 -2.06 -7.56
CA ARG A 147 -19.51 -1.62 -6.15
C ARG A 147 -18.23 -0.89 -5.76
N LEU A 148 -17.08 -1.42 -6.15
CA LEU A 148 -15.78 -0.80 -5.91
C LEU A 148 -15.69 0.59 -6.57
N ALA A 149 -16.07 0.68 -7.85
CA ALA A 149 -16.10 1.91 -8.63
C ALA A 149 -17.03 3.00 -8.05
N THR A 150 -18.07 2.60 -7.30
CA THR A 150 -19.00 3.52 -6.63
C THR A 150 -18.73 3.75 -5.14
N SER A 151 -17.69 3.12 -4.59
CA SER A 151 -17.37 3.21 -3.16
C SER A 151 -16.54 4.44 -2.82
N GLU A 152 -16.59 4.88 -1.57
CA GLU A 152 -15.84 6.05 -1.06
C GLU A 152 -14.33 5.97 -1.31
N TYR A 153 -13.76 4.77 -1.26
CA TYR A 153 -12.30 4.54 -1.41
C TYR A 153 -11.93 3.83 -2.70
N GLY A 154 -12.70 2.81 -3.08
CA GLY A 154 -12.39 1.97 -4.25
C GLY A 154 -12.50 2.68 -5.58
N ASN A 155 -13.29 3.76 -5.68
CA ASN A 155 -13.39 4.55 -6.91
C ASN A 155 -12.00 5.06 -7.35
N PHE A 156 -11.16 5.49 -6.39
CA PHE A 156 -9.82 5.98 -6.68
C PHE A 156 -8.93 4.87 -7.23
N VAL A 157 -9.03 3.66 -6.69
CA VAL A 157 -8.31 2.48 -7.20
C VAL A 157 -8.78 2.12 -8.62
N VAL A 158 -10.10 2.11 -8.87
CA VAL A 158 -10.63 1.79 -10.21
C VAL A 158 -10.20 2.85 -11.22
N VAL A 159 -10.23 4.14 -10.87
CA VAL A 159 -9.72 5.22 -11.72
C VAL A 159 -8.22 5.04 -11.99
N ALA A 160 -7.43 4.76 -10.96
CA ALA A 160 -5.99 4.52 -11.12
C ALA A 160 -5.73 3.32 -12.04
N ALA A 161 -6.45 2.21 -11.83
CA ALA A 161 -6.35 1.01 -12.67
C ALA A 161 -6.69 1.32 -14.13
N LEU A 162 -7.81 2.00 -14.40
CA LEU A 162 -8.21 2.39 -15.74
C LEU A 162 -7.14 3.27 -16.44
N ARG A 163 -6.46 4.15 -15.70
CA ARG A 163 -5.45 5.06 -16.26
C ARG A 163 -4.12 4.38 -16.59
N VAL A 164 -3.74 3.33 -15.85
CA VAL A 164 -2.45 2.64 -16.04
C VAL A 164 -2.57 1.36 -16.87
N THR A 165 -3.79 0.90 -17.12
CA THR A 165 -4.04 -0.36 -17.85
C THR A 165 -3.77 -0.18 -19.35
N PRO A 166 -2.95 -1.05 -19.99
CA PRO A 166 -2.75 -1.06 -21.43
C PRO A 166 -4.05 -1.31 -22.20
N GLU A 167 -4.12 -0.83 -23.45
CA GLU A 167 -5.34 -0.85 -24.28
C GLU A 167 -5.99 -2.24 -24.39
N ASP A 168 -5.19 -3.31 -24.49
CA ASP A 168 -5.67 -4.69 -24.62
C ASP A 168 -6.50 -5.15 -23.42
N LEU A 169 -6.09 -4.78 -22.20
CA LEU A 169 -6.76 -5.15 -20.96
C LEU A 169 -7.84 -4.12 -20.58
N PHE A 170 -7.72 -2.88 -21.05
CA PHE A 170 -8.65 -1.79 -20.76
C PHE A 170 -10.08 -2.14 -21.20
N LYS A 171 -10.23 -2.80 -22.36
CA LYS A 171 -11.53 -3.29 -22.85
C LYS A 171 -12.21 -4.24 -21.87
N GLY A 172 -11.45 -5.01 -21.09
CA GLY A 172 -11.97 -5.88 -20.03
C GLY A 172 -12.71 -5.09 -18.95
N PHE A 173 -12.15 -3.97 -18.51
CA PHE A 173 -12.81 -3.08 -17.54
C PHE A 173 -14.05 -2.43 -18.13
N VAL A 174 -13.96 -1.91 -19.36
CA VAL A 174 -15.09 -1.29 -20.05
C VAL A 174 -16.25 -2.26 -20.18
N ASN A 175 -16.01 -3.49 -20.64
CA ASN A 175 -17.05 -4.50 -20.82
C ASN A 175 -17.78 -4.82 -19.50
N LYS A 176 -17.07 -4.82 -18.36
CA LYS A 176 -17.67 -5.06 -17.06
C LYS A 176 -18.44 -3.85 -16.51
N LEU A 177 -17.97 -2.63 -16.76
CA LEU A 177 -18.53 -1.40 -16.19
C LEU A 177 -19.62 -0.75 -17.06
N LYS A 178 -19.56 -0.92 -18.39
CA LYS A 178 -20.50 -0.30 -19.35
C LYS A 178 -21.97 -0.61 -19.07
N PRO A 179 -22.37 -1.85 -18.67
CA PRO A 179 -23.74 -2.16 -18.28
C PRO A 179 -24.25 -1.32 -17.09
N PHE A 180 -23.34 -0.83 -16.24
CA PHE A 180 -23.65 -0.09 -15.02
C PHE A 180 -23.44 1.42 -15.14
N LEU A 181 -23.22 1.98 -16.35
CA LEU A 181 -23.00 3.43 -16.52
C LEU A 181 -24.10 4.30 -15.88
N HIS A 182 -25.35 3.86 -15.96
CA HIS A 182 -26.48 4.56 -15.34
C HIS A 182 -26.36 4.65 -13.81
N LEU A 183 -25.76 3.65 -13.14
CA LEU A 183 -25.49 3.66 -11.71
C LEU A 183 -24.26 4.51 -11.39
N LEU A 184 -23.20 4.37 -12.18
CA LEU A 184 -21.95 5.14 -12.00
C LEU A 184 -22.22 6.64 -12.08
N ARG A 185 -22.98 7.12 -13.07
CA ARG A 185 -23.36 8.54 -13.22
C ARG A 185 -24.19 9.09 -12.06
N ARG A 186 -24.96 8.23 -11.40
CA ARG A 186 -25.84 8.62 -10.28
C ARG A 186 -25.13 8.54 -8.93
N SER A 187 -23.97 7.88 -8.87
CA SER A 187 -23.16 7.78 -7.67
C SER A 187 -22.22 8.97 -7.57
N PHE A 188 -22.19 9.61 -6.40
CA PHE A 188 -21.25 10.70 -6.09
C PHE A 188 -19.79 10.29 -6.33
N HIS A 189 -19.43 9.04 -6.03
CA HIS A 189 -18.07 8.52 -6.23
C HIS A 189 -17.84 7.89 -7.61
N GLY A 190 -18.91 7.56 -8.35
CA GLY A 190 -18.83 6.82 -9.61
C GLY A 190 -18.64 7.69 -10.85
N THR A 191 -18.86 9.00 -10.76
CA THR A 191 -18.90 9.91 -11.92
C THR A 191 -17.60 9.88 -12.74
N THR A 192 -16.44 9.97 -12.10
CA THR A 192 -15.15 9.94 -12.81
C THR A 192 -14.90 8.59 -13.50
N VAL A 193 -15.35 7.49 -12.90
CA VAL A 193 -15.26 6.17 -13.55
C VAL A 193 -16.14 6.12 -14.79
N ALA A 194 -17.36 6.66 -14.73
CA ALA A 194 -18.27 6.74 -15.88
C ALA A 194 -17.64 7.54 -17.03
N GLU A 195 -17.08 8.72 -16.75
CA GLU A 195 -16.43 9.59 -17.73
C GLU A 195 -15.28 8.87 -18.46
N ILE A 196 -14.43 8.16 -17.72
CA ILE A 196 -13.32 7.41 -18.32
C ILE A 196 -13.84 6.27 -19.21
N VAL A 197 -14.82 5.50 -18.73
CA VAL A 197 -15.40 4.37 -19.50
C VAL A 197 -16.11 4.86 -20.78
N GLU A 198 -16.70 6.06 -20.76
CA GLU A 198 -17.39 6.65 -21.90
C GLU A 198 -16.45 7.30 -22.92
N SER A 199 -15.26 7.72 -22.49
CA SER A 199 -14.27 8.35 -23.39
C SER A 199 -13.75 7.39 -24.47
N VAL A 200 -13.93 6.08 -24.29
CA VAL A 200 -13.49 5.04 -25.22
C VAL A 200 -14.61 4.75 -26.23
N ARG A 201 -14.42 5.31 -27.43
CA ARG A 201 -15.26 5.09 -28.62
C ARG A 201 -14.99 3.74 -29.27
#